data_AF-Q0AVD7-F1
#
_entry.id   AF-Q0AVD7-F1
#
_cell.length_a   1.000
_cell.length_b   1.000
_cell.length_c   1.000
_cell.angle_alpha   90.00
_cell.angle_beta   90.00
_cell.angle_gamma   90.00
#
_symmetry.space_group_name_H-M   'P 1'
#
loop_
_entity.id
_entity.type
_entity.pdbx_description
1 polymer ?
#
loop_
_entity_poly.entity_id
_entity_poly.type
_entity_poly.pdbx_seq_one_letter_code
_entity_poly.pdbx_strand_id
1 'polypeptide(L)'
;MSLPTIPTITPSISINRTQVINLLLASVALEELGLAHIINAEGEKLQAVLGTLPGLSVKATSISGLLSVNREVRRVLQTLIKNQMLLQFKLEDIMDIPPILPTPPTPPTPPPIFINRGSAWGVGEKYGTGNAQYFTLESTDIEKSVVLGLGRTKIPVGTVNLLRQGTNLLVTFTTDFPYVMHQVHLYVGNSVPKTHSPGLFPYKYPSVPDGYFTTYTFNVDVSSIPGTIYVAAHAKILEQV
;
A
#
# COMPACT_ATOMS: atom_id res chain seq x y z
N MET A 1 13.90 -20.43 -10.54
CA MET A 1 14.36 -19.04 -10.73
C MET A 1 13.39 -18.13 -9.98
N SER A 2 13.84 -17.40 -8.95
CA SER A 2 13.02 -16.44 -8.21
C SER A 2 12.86 -15.16 -9.01
N LEU A 3 11.65 -14.61 -9.10
CA LEU A 3 11.43 -13.29 -9.71
C LEU A 3 12.19 -12.20 -8.94
N PRO A 4 12.66 -11.13 -9.61
CA PRO A 4 13.21 -9.97 -8.94
C PRO A 4 12.16 -9.27 -8.07
N THR A 5 12.50 -8.96 -6.82
CA THR A 5 11.68 -8.12 -5.95
C THR A 5 11.93 -6.65 -6.29
N ILE A 6 10.94 -5.97 -6.87
CA ILE A 6 11.00 -4.51 -7.07
C ILE A 6 10.58 -3.84 -5.75
N PRO A 7 11.42 -2.98 -5.16
CA PRO A 7 11.04 -2.26 -3.94
C PRO A 7 9.83 -1.36 -4.20
N THR A 8 8.83 -1.45 -3.33
CA THR A 8 7.63 -0.61 -3.38
C THR A 8 8.01 0.82 -3.03
N ILE A 9 7.92 1.73 -4.00
CA ILE A 9 8.19 3.16 -3.78
C ILE A 9 6.85 3.86 -3.61
N THR A 10 6.52 4.27 -2.38
CA THR A 10 5.37 5.12 -2.09
C THR A 10 5.86 6.55 -1.88
N PRO A 11 5.89 7.40 -2.93
CA PRO A 11 6.31 8.79 -2.75
C PRO A 11 5.34 9.50 -1.80
N SER A 12 5.87 10.07 -0.72
CA SER A 12 5.11 10.92 0.19
C SER A 12 4.97 12.32 -0.42
N ILE A 13 3.90 12.54 -1.18
CA ILE A 13 3.57 13.86 -1.70
C ILE A 13 2.68 14.56 -0.68
N SER A 14 3.22 15.59 -0.01
CA SER A 14 2.48 16.43 0.93
C SER A 14 2.33 17.83 0.36
N ILE A 15 1.24 18.05 -0.39
CA ILE A 15 0.82 19.36 -0.89
C ILE A 15 -0.65 19.58 -0.55
N ASN A 16 -0.98 20.77 -0.07
CA ASN A 16 -2.35 21.14 0.22
C ASN A 16 -3.05 21.72 -1.01
N ARG A 17 -4.38 21.84 -0.95
CA ARG A 17 -5.21 22.31 -2.08
C ARG A 17 -4.77 23.69 -2.61
N THR A 18 -4.45 24.63 -1.73
CA THR A 18 -3.99 25.97 -2.13
C THR A 18 -2.67 25.91 -2.89
N GLN A 19 -1.74 25.05 -2.45
CA GLN A 19 -0.49 24.82 -3.15
C GLN A 19 -0.72 24.22 -4.55
N VAL A 20 -1.64 23.25 -4.67
CA VAL A 20 -2.01 22.67 -5.97
C VAL A 20 -2.57 23.74 -6.90
N ILE A 21 -3.49 24.58 -6.44
CA ILE A 21 -4.08 25.66 -7.25
C ILE A 21 -2.99 26.64 -7.71
N ASN A 22 -2.11 27.07 -6.80
CA ASN A 22 -1.01 27.96 -7.15
C ASN A 22 -0.05 27.34 -8.17
N LEU A 23 0.23 26.04 -8.08
CA LEU A 23 1.05 25.31 -9.06
C LEU A 23 0.35 25.21 -10.41
N LEU A 24 -0.97 24.99 -10.43
CA LEU A 24 -1.75 24.97 -11.66
C LEU A 24 -1.78 26.34 -12.33
N LEU A 25 -2.01 27.42 -11.57
CA LEU A 25 -1.93 28.80 -12.07
C LEU A 25 -0.53 29.14 -12.59
N ALA A 26 0.52 28.75 -11.85
CA ALA A 26 1.89 28.91 -12.30
C ALA A 26 2.16 28.14 -13.61
N SER A 27 1.56 26.96 -13.79
CA SER A 27 1.70 26.21 -15.04
C SER A 27 1.10 26.94 -16.24
N VAL A 28 -0.03 27.64 -16.06
CA VAL A 28 -0.62 28.49 -17.10
C VAL A 28 0.31 29.67 -17.40
N ALA A 29 0.80 30.36 -16.37
CA ALA A 29 1.71 31.49 -16.55
C ALA A 29 3.04 31.11 -17.25
N LEU A 30 3.57 29.91 -16.98
CA LEU A 30 4.77 29.42 -17.66
C LEU A 30 4.52 29.08 -19.13
N GLU A 31 3.34 28.57 -19.46
CA GLU A 31 2.95 28.33 -20.85
C GLU A 31 2.78 29.65 -21.61
N GLU A 32 2.14 30.66 -21.00
CA GLU A 32 2.04 32.03 -21.53
C GLU A 32 3.41 32.64 -21.84
N LEU A 33 4.37 32.49 -20.92
CA LEU A 33 5.74 32.95 -21.12
C LEU A 33 6.41 32.24 -22.32
N GLY A 34 6.19 30.93 -22.45
CA GLY A 34 6.66 30.17 -23.61
C GLY A 34 6.06 30.66 -24.93
N LEU A 35 4.76 30.95 -24.97
CA LEU A 35 4.08 31.49 -26.15
C LEU A 35 4.62 32.88 -26.51
N ALA A 36 4.91 33.74 -25.53
CA ALA A 36 5.52 35.05 -25.76
C ALA A 36 6.89 34.94 -26.45
N HIS A 37 7.72 33.97 -26.04
CA HIS A 37 9.00 33.72 -26.72
C HIS A 37 8.82 33.26 -28.18
N ILE A 38 7.81 32.45 -28.47
CA ILE A 38 7.50 32.06 -29.86
C ILE A 38 7.09 33.28 -30.67
N ILE A 39 6.24 34.16 -30.14
CA ILE A 39 5.83 35.40 -30.84
C ILE A 39 7.03 36.27 -31.14
N ASN A 40 7.94 36.44 -30.18
CA ASN A 40 9.18 37.21 -30.38
C ASN A 40 10.06 36.58 -31.46
N ALA A 41 10.25 35.26 -31.43
CA ALA A 41 11.04 34.54 -32.42
C ALA A 41 10.45 34.66 -33.84
N GLU A 42 9.12 34.63 -33.99
CA GLU A 42 8.45 34.87 -35.27
C GLU A 42 8.61 36.34 -35.73
N GLY A 43 8.65 37.29 -34.80
CA GLY A 43 8.99 38.70 -35.08
C GLY A 43 10.42 38.87 -35.57
N GLU A 44 11.39 38.26 -34.90
CA GLU A 44 12.79 38.25 -35.32
C GLU A 44 12.96 37.57 -36.68
N LYS A 45 12.20 36.50 -36.97
CA LYS A 45 12.18 35.85 -38.29
C LYS A 45 11.76 36.81 -39.38
N LEU A 46 10.75 37.65 -39.15
CA LEU A 46 10.34 38.69 -40.10
C LEU A 46 11.41 39.76 -40.26
N GLN A 47 12.00 40.25 -39.17
CA GLN A 47 13.08 41.22 -39.22
C GLN A 47 14.31 40.69 -39.96
N ALA A 48 14.64 39.40 -39.76
CA ALA A 48 15.72 38.72 -40.45
C ALA A 48 15.47 38.72 -41.95
N VAL A 49 14.32 38.25 -42.44
CA VAL A 49 14.09 38.17 -43.90
C VAL A 49 13.99 39.53 -44.59
N LEU A 50 13.63 40.58 -43.84
CA LEU A 50 13.64 41.97 -44.30
C LEU A 50 15.03 42.61 -44.27
N GLY A 51 16.00 41.98 -43.60
CA GLY A 51 17.35 42.51 -43.39
C GLY A 51 17.41 43.66 -42.39
N THR A 52 16.45 43.75 -41.46
CA THR A 52 16.39 44.78 -40.42
C THR A 52 16.89 44.28 -39.06
N LEU A 53 17.16 42.98 -38.91
CA LEU A 53 17.65 42.40 -37.66
C LEU A 53 19.14 42.71 -37.45
N PRO A 54 19.54 43.43 -36.38
CA PRO A 54 20.94 43.75 -36.13
C PRO A 54 21.79 42.49 -35.95
N GLY A 55 23.01 42.50 -36.49
CA GLY A 55 23.96 41.39 -36.35
C GLY A 55 23.66 40.17 -37.23
N LEU A 56 22.63 40.21 -38.07
CA LEU A 56 22.30 39.14 -39.02
C LEU A 56 22.12 39.69 -40.44
N SER A 57 22.80 39.09 -41.42
CA SER A 57 22.69 39.44 -42.84
C SER A 57 22.02 38.33 -43.64
N VAL A 58 20.83 37.93 -43.19
CA VAL A 58 19.90 37.11 -43.98
C VAL A 58 18.96 38.09 -44.66
N LYS A 59 18.65 37.90 -45.94
CA LYS A 59 17.64 38.70 -46.63
C LYS A 59 16.97 37.82 -47.67
N ALA A 60 15.65 37.90 -47.76
CA ALA A 60 14.94 37.19 -48.81
C ALA A 60 15.39 37.71 -50.18
N THR A 61 15.71 36.78 -51.08
CA THR A 61 16.18 37.08 -52.45
C THR A 61 15.04 37.29 -53.45
N SER A 62 13.79 37.02 -53.05
CA SER A 62 12.60 37.19 -53.89
C SER A 62 11.35 37.56 -53.10
N ILE A 63 10.41 38.24 -53.76
CA ILE A 63 9.09 38.58 -53.21
C ILE A 63 8.31 37.30 -52.85
N SER A 64 8.42 36.26 -53.66
CA SER A 64 7.78 34.96 -53.40
C SER A 64 8.27 34.34 -52.08
N GLY A 65 9.57 34.46 -51.79
CA GLY A 65 10.15 34.04 -50.51
C GLY A 65 9.56 34.81 -49.32
N LEU A 66 9.46 36.14 -49.44
CA LEU A 66 8.86 36.99 -48.40
C LEU A 66 7.39 36.65 -48.12
N LEU A 67 6.58 36.50 -49.17
CA LEU A 67 5.17 36.13 -49.05
C LEU A 67 5.00 34.75 -48.42
N SER A 68 5.92 33.82 -48.71
CA SER A 68 5.90 32.49 -48.11
C SER A 68 6.20 32.54 -46.62
N VAL A 69 7.24 33.26 -46.19
CA VAL A 69 7.57 33.44 -44.77
C VAL A 69 6.42 34.12 -44.02
N ASN A 70 5.86 35.21 -44.56
CA ASN A 70 4.74 35.91 -43.94
C ASN A 70 3.51 35.01 -43.75
N ARG A 71 3.23 34.14 -44.74
CA ARG A 71 2.13 33.17 -44.65
C ARG A 71 2.37 32.12 -43.58
N GLU A 72 3.60 31.65 -43.39
CA GLU A 72 3.92 30.71 -42.31
C GLU A 72 3.85 31.37 -40.94
N VAL A 73 4.39 32.58 -40.78
CA VAL A 73 4.26 33.36 -39.53
C VAL A 73 2.78 33.53 -39.16
N ARG A 74 1.94 33.90 -40.12
CA ARG A 74 0.49 34.00 -39.90
C ARG A 74 -0.13 32.67 -39.45
N ARG A 75 0.31 31.53 -39.99
CA ARG A 75 -0.17 30.20 -39.54
C ARG A 75 0.26 29.87 -38.12
N VAL A 76 1.49 30.23 -37.74
CA VAL A 76 1.97 30.07 -36.37
C VAL A 76 1.12 30.93 -35.43
N LEU A 77 0.92 32.21 -35.74
CA LEU A 77 0.07 33.11 -34.93
C LEU A 77 -1.37 32.58 -34.80
N GLN A 78 -1.96 32.05 -35.89
CA GLN A 78 -3.28 31.41 -35.84
C GLN A 78 -3.30 30.17 -34.94
N THR A 79 -2.21 29.42 -34.85
CA THR A 79 -2.09 28.25 -33.96
C THR A 79 -1.94 28.70 -32.51
N LEU A 80 -1.17 29.76 -32.25
CA LEU A 80 -1.04 30.32 -30.91
C LEU A 80 -2.38 30.82 -30.36
N ILE A 81 -3.20 31.47 -31.19
CA ILE A 81 -4.56 31.90 -30.79
C ILE A 81 -5.42 30.72 -30.35
N LYS A 82 -5.29 29.55 -31.00
CA LYS A 82 -6.03 28.35 -30.58
C LYS A 82 -5.53 27.81 -29.24
N ASN A 83 -4.22 27.82 -29.01
CA ASN A 83 -3.66 27.46 -27.69
C ASN A 83 -4.12 28.43 -26.60
N GLN A 84 -4.19 29.73 -26.90
CA GLN A 84 -4.71 30.74 -25.98
C GLN A 84 -6.15 30.45 -25.54
N MET A 85 -7.00 29.97 -26.47
CA MET A 85 -8.35 29.51 -26.10
C MET A 85 -8.32 28.30 -25.16
N LEU A 86 -7.41 27.35 -25.36
CA LEU A 86 -7.27 26.18 -24.47
C LEU A 86 -6.73 26.57 -23.08
N LEU A 87 -5.78 27.50 -23.03
CA LEU A 87 -5.25 28.04 -21.78
C LEU A 87 -6.31 28.81 -21.00
N GLN A 88 -7.18 29.54 -21.69
CA GLN A 88 -8.33 30.19 -21.09
C GLN A 88 -9.26 29.19 -20.42
N PHE A 89 -9.63 28.09 -21.09
CA PHE A 89 -10.46 27.04 -20.47
C PHE A 89 -9.80 26.44 -19.23
N LYS A 90 -8.50 26.15 -19.30
CA LYS A 90 -7.75 25.64 -18.15
C LYS A 90 -7.75 26.63 -16.98
N LEU A 91 -7.61 27.93 -17.26
CA LEU A 91 -7.66 28.97 -16.23
C LEU A 91 -9.05 29.04 -15.58
N GLU A 92 -10.11 29.04 -16.38
CA GLU A 92 -11.50 29.02 -15.90
C GLU A 92 -11.76 27.80 -15.01
N ASP A 93 -11.37 26.60 -15.45
CA ASP A 93 -11.49 25.37 -14.65
C ASP A 93 -10.74 25.45 -13.30
N ILE A 94 -9.55 26.06 -13.28
CA ILE A 94 -8.77 26.24 -12.05
C ILE A 94 -9.46 27.24 -11.10
N MET A 95 -10.05 28.30 -11.65
CA MET A 95 -10.77 29.31 -10.88
C MET A 95 -12.09 28.79 -10.30
N ASP A 96 -12.71 27.82 -10.96
CA ASP A 96 -13.98 27.20 -10.57
C ASP A 96 -13.81 26.02 -9.60
N ILE A 97 -12.57 25.66 -9.21
CA ILE A 97 -12.38 24.57 -8.25
C ILE A 97 -13.11 24.94 -6.93
N PRO A 98 -14.08 24.14 -6.47
CA PRO A 98 -14.88 24.47 -5.31
C PRO A 98 -14.05 24.34 -4.02
N PRO A 99 -14.31 25.17 -2.99
CA PRO A 99 -13.64 25.02 -1.70
C PRO A 99 -13.95 23.64 -1.13
N ILE A 100 -13.00 23.10 -0.34
CA ILE A 100 -13.28 21.90 0.44
C ILE A 100 -14.32 22.31 1.48
N LEU A 101 -15.56 21.84 1.29
CA LEU A 101 -16.54 21.89 2.35
C LEU A 101 -16.10 20.92 3.44
N PRO A 102 -16.15 21.30 4.73
CA PRO A 102 -15.99 20.33 5.79
C PRO A 102 -17.02 19.23 5.56
N THR A 103 -16.55 17.99 5.42
CA THR A 103 -17.45 16.84 5.44
C THR A 103 -18.22 16.90 6.76
N PRO A 104 -19.55 16.63 6.76
CA PRO A 104 -20.29 16.51 8.02
C PRO A 104 -19.53 15.59 8.96
N PRO A 105 -19.47 15.86 10.27
CA PRO A 105 -18.89 14.91 11.20
C PRO A 105 -19.61 13.57 10.98
N THR A 106 -18.85 12.55 10.59
CA THR A 106 -19.36 11.19 10.54
C THR A 106 -19.94 10.87 11.91
N PRO A 107 -21.16 10.31 12.01
CA PRO A 107 -21.68 9.88 13.31
C PRO A 107 -20.63 9.00 14.00
N PRO A 108 -20.47 9.09 15.34
CA PRO A 108 -19.58 8.19 16.04
C PRO A 108 -20.00 6.76 15.71
N THR A 109 -19.13 6.02 15.02
CA THR A 109 -19.33 4.59 14.79
C THR A 109 -19.40 3.94 16.17
N PRO A 110 -20.41 3.12 16.48
CA PRO A 110 -20.44 2.37 17.73
C PRO A 110 -19.12 1.59 17.89
N PRO A 111 -18.57 1.48 19.11
CA PRO A 111 -17.42 0.63 19.33
C PRO A 111 -17.76 -0.80 18.87
N PRO A 112 -16.84 -1.49 18.17
CA PRO A 112 -17.09 -2.85 17.69
C PRO A 112 -17.47 -3.76 18.86
N ILE A 113 -18.53 -4.55 18.66
CA ILE A 113 -18.97 -5.53 19.66
C ILE A 113 -18.21 -6.82 19.38
N PHE A 114 -17.51 -7.34 20.39
CA PHE A 114 -16.79 -8.61 20.28
C PHE A 114 -17.53 -9.70 21.03
N ILE A 115 -18.01 -10.70 20.30
CA ILE A 115 -18.68 -11.87 20.86
C ILE A 115 -17.66 -13.00 21.01
N ASN A 116 -17.51 -13.54 22.22
CA ASN A 116 -16.62 -14.68 22.46
C ASN A 116 -17.16 -15.94 21.75
N ARG A 117 -16.40 -16.45 20.79
CA ARG A 117 -16.74 -17.64 19.99
C ARG A 117 -16.10 -18.92 20.53
N GLY A 118 -15.14 -18.80 21.46
CA GLY A 118 -14.54 -19.92 22.19
C GLY A 118 -13.09 -20.23 21.80
N SER A 119 -12.69 -21.49 21.97
CA SER A 119 -11.31 -21.94 21.78
C SER A 119 -11.07 -22.52 20.39
N ALA A 120 -10.05 -22.00 19.71
CA ALA A 120 -9.50 -22.57 18.49
C ALA A 120 -8.15 -23.23 18.73
N TRP A 121 -7.89 -24.30 17.99
CA TRP A 121 -6.63 -25.05 18.02
C TRP A 121 -6.06 -25.21 16.62
N GLY A 122 -4.73 -25.24 16.51
CA GLY A 122 -4.08 -25.72 15.30
C GLY A 122 -4.54 -27.14 15.00
N VAL A 123 -5.18 -27.33 13.85
CA VAL A 123 -5.80 -28.60 13.48
C VAL A 123 -4.71 -29.65 13.24
N GLY A 124 -4.85 -30.78 13.92
CA GLY A 124 -3.89 -31.88 13.87
C GLY A 124 -4.43 -33.13 14.56
N GLU A 125 -3.57 -33.84 15.28
CA GLU A 125 -3.92 -35.00 16.05
C GLU A 125 -4.49 -34.63 17.42
N LYS A 126 -5.58 -35.30 17.80
CA LYS A 126 -6.23 -35.07 19.09
C LYS A 126 -5.41 -35.70 20.22
N TYR A 127 -5.29 -34.99 21.34
CA TYR A 127 -4.70 -35.51 22.56
C TYR A 127 -5.44 -34.98 23.80
N GLY A 128 -5.32 -35.68 24.93
CA GLY A 128 -5.99 -35.28 26.18
C GLY A 128 -7.51 -35.20 26.05
N THR A 129 -8.12 -34.17 26.66
CA THR A 129 -9.57 -33.98 26.68
C THR A 129 -10.02 -32.78 25.83
N GLY A 130 -11.32 -32.71 25.51
CA GLY A 130 -11.89 -31.59 24.76
C GLY A 130 -11.44 -31.55 23.29
N ASN A 131 -11.05 -30.36 22.82
CA ASN A 131 -10.60 -30.09 21.45
C ASN A 131 -9.08 -29.93 21.33
N ALA A 132 -8.33 -30.35 22.36
CA ALA A 132 -6.88 -30.22 22.35
C ALA A 132 -6.27 -31.03 21.21
N GLN A 133 -5.47 -30.33 20.40
CA GLN A 133 -4.82 -30.88 19.22
C GLN A 133 -3.36 -30.44 19.16
N TYR A 134 -2.51 -31.34 18.69
CA TYR A 134 -1.12 -31.07 18.38
C TYR A 134 -0.83 -31.47 16.94
N PHE A 135 0.23 -30.94 16.38
CA PHE A 135 0.72 -31.32 15.06
C PHE A 135 2.25 -31.30 15.07
N THR A 136 2.85 -32.02 14.15
CA THR A 136 4.31 -32.15 14.07
C THR A 136 4.89 -31.29 12.95
N LEU A 137 6.12 -30.85 13.13
CA LEU A 137 6.99 -30.34 12.07
C LEU A 137 8.17 -31.30 11.97
N GLU A 138 8.33 -31.98 10.84
CA GLU A 138 9.43 -32.92 10.68
C GLU A 138 10.78 -32.20 10.62
N SER A 139 11.88 -32.91 10.90
CA SER A 139 13.21 -32.29 10.91
C SER A 139 13.65 -31.73 9.55
N THR A 140 13.08 -32.24 8.47
CA THR A 140 13.32 -31.78 7.10
C THR A 140 12.45 -30.60 6.68
N ASP A 141 11.38 -30.31 7.42
CA ASP A 141 10.43 -29.28 7.07
C ASP A 141 10.96 -27.90 7.49
N ILE A 142 10.98 -26.98 6.53
CA ILE A 142 11.35 -25.57 6.74
C ILE A 142 10.12 -24.76 7.14
N GLU A 143 8.96 -25.07 6.58
CA GLU A 143 7.70 -24.36 6.84
C GLU A 143 6.54 -25.35 6.90
N LYS A 144 5.54 -25.05 7.74
CA LYS A 144 4.27 -25.78 7.78
C LYS A 144 3.15 -24.87 8.24
N SER A 145 2.05 -24.86 7.50
CA SER A 145 0.84 -24.15 7.88
C SER A 145 -0.30 -25.13 8.20
N VAL A 146 -1.02 -24.86 9.28
CA VAL A 146 -2.22 -25.60 9.67
C VAL A 146 -3.39 -24.65 9.90
N VAL A 147 -4.60 -25.15 9.69
CA VAL A 147 -5.82 -24.38 9.97
C VAL A 147 -5.93 -24.12 11.47
N LEU A 148 -6.26 -22.90 11.86
CA LEU A 148 -6.72 -22.56 13.20
C LEU A 148 -8.22 -22.86 13.26
N GLY A 149 -8.58 -23.99 13.85
CA GLY A 149 -9.94 -24.51 13.86
C GLY A 149 -10.67 -24.22 15.17
N LEU A 150 -11.77 -23.47 15.10
CA LEU A 150 -12.63 -23.13 16.22
C LEU A 150 -13.57 -24.29 16.60
N GLY A 151 -13.56 -24.64 17.90
CA GLY A 151 -14.47 -25.64 18.45
C GLY A 151 -14.29 -27.05 17.88
N ARG A 152 -15.19 -27.97 18.27
CA ARG A 152 -15.12 -29.39 17.85
C ARG A 152 -15.33 -29.61 16.36
N THR A 153 -16.07 -28.71 15.72
CA THR A 153 -16.34 -28.72 14.27
C THR A 153 -15.19 -28.16 13.45
N LYS A 154 -14.14 -27.63 14.09
CA LYS A 154 -12.93 -27.08 13.45
C LYS A 154 -13.26 -26.03 12.39
N ILE A 155 -14.18 -25.11 12.71
CA ILE A 155 -14.53 -24.00 11.81
C ILE A 155 -13.23 -23.21 11.52
N PRO A 156 -12.83 -23.03 10.25
CA PRO A 156 -11.63 -22.29 9.93
C PRO A 156 -11.84 -20.82 10.33
N VAL A 157 -11.00 -20.33 11.24
CA VAL A 157 -11.00 -18.91 11.67
C VAL A 157 -9.65 -18.23 11.38
N GLY A 158 -8.75 -18.94 10.71
CA GLY A 158 -7.41 -18.49 10.39
C GLY A 158 -6.42 -19.63 10.25
N THR A 159 -5.14 -19.33 10.43
CA THR A 159 -4.02 -20.26 10.26
C THR A 159 -2.97 -20.12 11.35
N VAL A 160 -2.24 -21.21 11.60
CA VAL A 160 -1.00 -21.22 12.37
C VAL A 160 0.12 -21.62 11.42
N ASN A 161 1.04 -20.70 11.14
CA ASN A 161 2.20 -20.94 10.29
C ASN A 161 3.46 -21.14 11.13
N LEU A 162 4.25 -22.16 10.81
CA LEU A 162 5.53 -22.48 11.43
C LEU A 162 6.62 -22.22 10.41
N LEU A 163 7.62 -21.44 10.76
CA LEU A 163 8.79 -21.19 9.92
C LEU A 163 10.07 -21.42 10.72
N ARG A 164 10.88 -22.39 10.29
CA ARG A 164 12.19 -22.68 10.87
C ARG A 164 13.23 -21.71 10.32
N GLN A 165 13.89 -20.97 11.20
CA GLN A 165 14.95 -20.03 10.88
C GLN A 165 16.19 -20.35 11.72
N GLY A 166 17.09 -21.17 11.17
CA GLY A 166 18.28 -21.63 11.89
C GLY A 166 17.90 -22.42 13.14
N THR A 167 18.28 -21.91 14.32
CA THR A 167 17.95 -22.50 15.63
C THR A 167 16.59 -22.11 16.17
N ASN A 168 15.91 -21.16 15.52
CA ASN A 168 14.63 -20.64 15.97
C ASN A 168 13.46 -21.18 15.14
N LEU A 169 12.30 -21.27 15.77
CA LEU A 169 11.02 -21.54 15.15
C LEU A 169 10.11 -20.34 15.37
N LEU A 170 9.73 -19.69 14.28
CA LEU A 170 8.69 -18.67 14.27
C LEU A 170 7.34 -19.35 14.14
N VAL A 171 6.44 -19.11 15.10
CA VAL A 171 5.07 -19.62 15.08
C VAL A 171 4.10 -18.46 15.02
N THR A 172 3.52 -18.24 13.85
CA THR A 172 2.63 -17.11 13.56
C THR A 172 1.19 -17.57 13.55
N PHE A 173 0.39 -17.02 14.44
CA PHE A 173 -1.06 -17.12 14.42
C PHE A 173 -1.61 -16.00 13.56
N THR A 174 -2.59 -16.30 12.71
CA THR A 174 -3.31 -15.29 11.92
C THR A 174 -4.78 -15.64 11.90
N THR A 175 -5.67 -14.68 12.12
CA THR A 175 -7.13 -14.84 11.99
C THR A 175 -7.67 -14.05 10.82
N ASP A 176 -8.72 -14.60 10.21
CA ASP A 176 -9.45 -13.95 9.11
C ASP A 176 -10.62 -13.14 9.65
N PHE A 177 -10.96 -12.01 9.00
CA PHE A 177 -12.16 -11.25 9.36
C PHE A 177 -13.41 -12.15 9.25
N PRO A 178 -14.34 -12.16 10.24
CA PRO A 178 -14.49 -11.22 11.37
C PRO A 178 -13.82 -11.62 12.69
N TYR A 179 -12.88 -12.57 12.69
CA TYR A 179 -12.32 -13.14 13.91
C TYR A 179 -11.08 -12.40 14.43
N VAL A 180 -11.00 -12.25 15.76
CA VAL A 180 -9.85 -11.71 16.49
C VAL A 180 -9.45 -12.63 17.64
N MET A 181 -8.20 -12.52 18.08
CA MET A 181 -7.65 -13.23 19.23
C MET A 181 -7.50 -12.29 20.42
N HIS A 182 -7.76 -12.79 21.62
CA HIS A 182 -7.49 -12.08 22.89
C HIS A 182 -6.42 -12.78 23.74
N GLN A 183 -6.31 -14.11 23.60
CA GLN A 183 -5.32 -14.92 24.31
C GLN A 183 -4.79 -15.99 23.37
N VAL A 184 -3.47 -16.15 23.33
CA VAL A 184 -2.82 -17.20 22.55
C VAL A 184 -1.82 -17.92 23.43
N HIS A 185 -1.83 -19.25 23.34
CA HIS A 185 -0.98 -20.16 24.09
C HIS A 185 -0.31 -21.12 23.11
N LEU A 186 0.98 -21.38 23.33
CA LEU A 186 1.79 -22.22 22.46
C LEU A 186 2.66 -23.18 23.28
N TYR A 187 2.62 -24.44 22.89
CA TYR A 187 3.57 -25.46 23.30
C TYR A 187 4.43 -25.84 22.10
N VAL A 188 5.74 -25.93 22.31
CA VAL A 188 6.73 -26.46 21.36
C VAL A 188 7.64 -27.39 22.15
N GLY A 189 7.83 -28.63 21.69
CA GLY A 189 8.63 -29.62 22.39
C GLY A 189 9.05 -30.82 21.55
N ASN A 190 9.79 -31.75 22.16
CA ASN A 190 10.29 -32.98 21.55
C ASN A 190 9.34 -34.19 21.72
N SER A 191 8.16 -33.97 22.30
CA SER A 191 7.17 -35.02 22.57
C SER A 191 5.77 -34.42 22.62
N VAL A 192 4.75 -35.28 22.56
CA VAL A 192 3.35 -34.86 22.69
C VAL A 192 3.16 -34.10 24.02
N PRO A 193 2.45 -32.94 24.01
CA PRO A 193 2.26 -32.14 25.22
C PRO A 193 1.61 -32.95 26.35
N LYS A 194 2.23 -32.93 27.54
CA LYS A 194 1.73 -33.64 28.73
C LYS A 194 0.47 -33.01 29.33
N THR A 195 0.27 -31.72 29.10
CA THR A 195 -0.91 -30.97 29.55
C THR A 195 -1.77 -30.58 28.35
N HIS A 196 -3.09 -30.62 28.53
CA HIS A 196 -4.07 -30.17 27.54
C HIS A 196 -4.71 -28.85 27.95
N SER A 197 -4.32 -28.28 29.09
CA SER A 197 -4.77 -26.98 29.58
C SER A 197 -3.91 -25.88 28.96
N PRO A 198 -4.44 -25.06 28.02
CA PRO A 198 -3.64 -24.06 27.30
C PRO A 198 -2.95 -23.04 28.21
N GLY A 199 -3.61 -22.67 29.32
CA GLY A 199 -3.05 -21.75 30.31
C GLY A 199 -1.82 -22.30 31.05
N LEU A 200 -1.45 -23.58 30.88
CA LEU A 200 -0.22 -24.17 31.44
C LEU A 200 0.89 -24.30 30.39
N PHE A 201 0.70 -23.81 29.16
CA PHE A 201 1.73 -23.87 28.14
C PHE A 201 2.88 -22.89 28.42
N PRO A 202 4.11 -23.21 28.00
CA PRO A 202 5.28 -22.37 28.26
C PRO A 202 5.20 -20.99 27.61
N TYR A 203 4.66 -20.90 26.40
CA TYR A 203 4.62 -19.66 25.64
C TYR A 203 3.20 -19.09 25.61
N LYS A 204 3.06 -17.81 25.95
CA LYS A 204 1.77 -17.12 26.03
C LYS A 204 1.89 -15.70 25.52
N TYR A 205 0.82 -15.21 24.90
CA TYR A 205 0.69 -13.79 24.61
C TYR A 205 0.67 -13.00 25.94
N PRO A 206 1.42 -11.90 26.07
CA PRO A 206 1.42 -11.08 27.29
C PRO A 206 0.02 -10.53 27.56
N SER A 207 -0.38 -10.46 28.83
CA SER A 207 -1.68 -9.89 29.20
C SER A 207 -1.71 -8.38 28.90
N VAL A 208 -2.34 -7.99 27.79
CA VAL A 208 -2.59 -6.58 27.44
C VAL A 208 -4.06 -6.26 27.72
N PRO A 209 -4.37 -5.18 28.48
CA PRO A 209 -5.74 -4.89 28.95
C PRO A 209 -6.82 -4.88 27.87
N ASP A 210 -6.52 -4.36 26.67
CA ASP A 210 -7.48 -4.15 25.58
C ASP A 210 -7.05 -4.76 24.24
N GLY A 211 -6.07 -5.69 24.27
CA GLY A 211 -5.42 -6.20 23.06
C GLY A 211 -6.21 -7.29 22.36
N TYR A 212 -7.18 -6.92 21.52
CA TYR A 212 -7.62 -7.80 20.43
C TYR A 212 -6.65 -7.67 19.27
N PHE A 213 -6.21 -8.79 18.71
CA PHE A 213 -5.26 -8.81 17.61
C PHE A 213 -5.59 -9.93 16.62
N THR A 214 -5.23 -9.73 15.36
CA THR A 214 -5.45 -10.70 14.29
C THR A 214 -4.21 -11.49 13.94
N THR A 215 -3.02 -11.04 14.37
CA THR A 215 -1.77 -11.74 14.13
C THR A 215 -0.83 -11.65 15.32
N TYR A 216 -0.12 -12.73 15.62
CA TYR A 216 0.93 -12.74 16.61
C TYR A 216 1.94 -13.84 16.33
N THR A 217 3.23 -13.52 16.47
CA THR A 217 4.33 -14.45 16.21
C THR A 217 5.12 -14.72 17.49
N PHE A 218 5.20 -15.99 17.87
CA PHE A 218 6.16 -16.45 18.87
C PHE A 218 7.49 -16.75 18.19
N ASN A 219 8.58 -16.40 18.86
CA ASN A 219 9.92 -16.84 18.49
C ASN A 219 10.42 -17.82 19.55
N VAL A 220 10.62 -19.07 19.15
CA VAL A 220 10.98 -20.18 20.06
C VAL A 220 12.33 -20.76 19.67
N ASP A 221 13.28 -20.79 20.60
CA ASP A 221 14.54 -21.52 20.40
C ASP A 221 14.28 -23.03 20.47
N VAL A 222 14.60 -23.72 19.37
CA VAL A 222 14.41 -25.16 19.20
C VAL A 222 15.74 -25.92 19.06
N SER A 223 16.87 -25.27 19.38
CA SER A 223 18.22 -25.88 19.34
C SER A 223 18.36 -27.15 20.18
N SER A 224 17.60 -27.26 21.26
CA SER A 224 17.61 -28.39 22.19
C SER A 224 16.65 -29.54 21.81
N ILE A 225 15.88 -29.40 20.72
CA ILE A 225 14.91 -30.40 20.27
C ILE A 225 15.51 -31.20 19.10
N PRO A 226 15.97 -32.44 19.33
CA PRO A 226 16.43 -33.30 18.24
C PRO A 226 15.23 -33.86 17.46
N GLY A 227 15.22 -33.67 16.14
CA GLY A 227 14.26 -34.32 15.25
C GLY A 227 12.92 -33.60 15.11
N THR A 228 11.83 -34.36 15.15
CA THR A 228 10.46 -33.89 14.96
C THR A 228 10.00 -33.00 16.11
N ILE A 229 9.47 -31.82 15.77
CA ILE A 229 8.95 -30.85 16.74
C ILE A 229 7.45 -31.06 16.89
N TYR A 230 6.99 -31.15 18.13
CA TYR A 230 5.58 -31.25 18.49
C TYR A 230 5.07 -29.88 18.90
N VAL A 231 4.03 -29.40 18.21
CA VAL A 231 3.45 -28.08 18.44
C VAL A 231 1.98 -28.21 18.81
N ALA A 232 1.58 -27.52 19.87
CA ALA A 232 0.17 -27.35 20.22
C ALA A 232 -0.13 -25.85 20.33
N ALA A 233 -0.99 -25.38 19.44
CA ALA A 233 -1.28 -23.98 19.24
C ALA A 233 -2.74 -23.71 19.59
N HIS A 234 -3.00 -22.85 20.57
CA HIS A 234 -4.34 -22.54 21.04
C HIS A 234 -4.59 -21.03 21.05
N ALA A 235 -5.75 -20.60 20.58
CA ALA A 235 -6.19 -19.21 20.64
C ALA A 235 -7.63 -19.11 21.19
N LYS A 236 -7.91 -18.06 21.96
CA LYS A 236 -9.26 -17.66 22.35
C LYS A 236 -9.78 -16.65 21.34
N ILE A 237 -10.85 -17.03 20.64
CA ILE A 237 -11.40 -16.31 19.48
C ILE A 237 -12.63 -15.52 19.87
N LEU A 238 -12.69 -14.29 19.39
CA LEU A 238 -13.88 -13.46 19.38
C LEU A 238 -14.23 -13.12 17.93
N GLU A 239 -15.51 -12.87 17.69
CA GLU A 239 -16.02 -12.37 16.42
C GLU A 239 -16.45 -10.91 16.59
N GLN A 240 -16.02 -10.07 15.67
CA GLN A 240 -16.44 -8.69 15.56
C GLN A 240 -17.80 -8.64 14.83
N VAL A 241 -18.81 -8.03 15.48
CA VAL A 241 -20.19 -7.90 14.98
C VAL A 241 -20.56 -6.43 14.82
#